data_AF-G5SP41-F1
#
_entry.id   AF-G5SP41-F1
#
_cell.length_a   1.000
_cell.length_b   1.000
_cell.length_c   1.000
_cell.angle_alpha   90.00
_cell.angle_beta   90.00
_cell.angle_gamma   90.00
#
_symmetry.space_group_name_H-M   'P 1'
#
loop_
_entity.id
_entity.type
_entity.pdbx_description
1 polymer ?
#
loop_
_entity_poly.entity_id
_entity_poly.type
_entity_poly.pdbx_seq_one_letter_code
_entity_poly.pdbx_strand_id
1 'polypeptide(L)'
;MRKVVLLLFMLWGQMCLAQGGAVSKSGESLDKETGSSFCPLDSIPDWVKEKTTQKEYELWKKASRYYQVDYSVLQKDLSKDQKRRLYESLEEACEKMEVCGKQEGVDEMLTFALPAPIDSTIVWNTCSYVKIDENLSFRKIEGIVFHSKDYPEAQVKVIVWCVYDKAKNSVQVIKEDMQKAGQAIEVNGSHTVGYDSANGRLYGSCGGSLVYWDEHKAYQSEDFYKGYNIPLE
;
A
#
# COMPACT_ATOMS: atom_id res chain seq x y z
N MET A 1 17.61 -5.79 -5.06
CA MET A 1 16.52 -5.05 -4.38
C MET A 1 15.21 -5.71 -4.75
N ARG A 2 14.49 -6.23 -3.75
CA ARG A 2 13.18 -6.89 -3.94
C ARG A 2 12.11 -5.80 -4.03
N LYS A 3 11.25 -5.83 -5.06
CA LYS A 3 10.12 -4.90 -5.18
C LYS A 3 8.86 -5.62 -4.70
N VAL A 4 8.24 -5.08 -3.65
CA VAL A 4 6.95 -5.55 -3.15
C VAL A 4 5.87 -4.68 -3.77
N VAL A 5 5.00 -5.29 -4.58
CA VAL A 5 3.82 -4.66 -5.14
C VAL A 5 2.66 -4.95 -4.20
N LEU A 6 2.18 -3.92 -3.50
CA LEU A 6 0.97 -3.96 -2.69
C LEU A 6 -0.23 -3.63 -3.59
N LEU A 7 -1.08 -4.62 -3.88
CA LEU A 7 -2.38 -4.37 -4.49
C LEU A 7 -3.39 -4.04 -3.39
N LEU A 8 -3.73 -2.76 -3.27
CA LEU A 8 -4.82 -2.30 -2.42
C LEU A 8 -6.13 -2.34 -3.20
N PHE A 9 -7.15 -2.95 -2.61
CA PHE A 9 -8.50 -2.89 -3.14
C PHE A 9 -9.08 -1.49 -2.95
N MET A 10 -8.88 -0.58 -3.91
CA MET A 10 -9.97 -0.11 -4.78
C MET A 10 -9.80 1.19 -5.56
N LEU A 11 -10.60 1.23 -6.64
CA LEU A 11 -11.15 2.36 -7.42
C LEU A 11 -10.13 3.15 -8.23
N TRP A 12 -10.26 2.96 -9.56
CA TRP A 12 -9.77 3.78 -10.67
C TRP A 12 -8.87 4.96 -10.32
N GLY A 13 -7.64 4.91 -10.83
CA GLY A 13 -6.80 6.09 -10.98
C GLY A 13 -5.31 5.78 -10.85
N GLN A 14 -4.68 5.47 -11.99
CA GLN A 14 -3.23 5.52 -12.27
C GLN A 14 -2.27 5.16 -11.12
N MET A 15 -1.72 3.94 -11.17
CA MET A 15 -0.43 3.65 -10.54
C MET A 15 0.70 4.21 -11.41
N CYS A 16 1.31 5.31 -10.98
CA CYS A 16 2.57 5.80 -11.54
C CYS A 16 3.71 4.86 -11.14
N LEU A 17 4.35 4.22 -12.13
CA LEU A 17 5.61 3.49 -11.94
C LEU A 17 6.74 4.49 -11.69
N ALA A 18 7.22 4.61 -10.46
CA ALA A 18 8.48 5.27 -10.18
C ALA A 18 9.64 4.40 -10.71
N GLN A 19 10.24 4.83 -11.83
CA GLN A 19 11.54 4.34 -12.29
C GLN A 19 12.64 5.00 -11.44
N GLY A 20 13.35 4.20 -10.65
CA GLY A 20 14.60 4.58 -10.00
C GLY A 20 15.72 3.66 -10.46
N GLY A 21 16.62 4.17 -11.31
CA GLY A 21 17.85 3.48 -11.69
C GLY A 21 19.01 3.84 -10.76
N ALA A 22 19.79 2.83 -10.37
CA ALA A 22 21.26 2.79 -10.37
C ALA A 22 21.76 1.56 -9.59
N VAL A 23 22.81 0.95 -10.14
CA VAL A 23 23.42 -0.33 -9.80
C VAL A 23 24.25 -0.25 -8.51
N SER A 24 24.25 -1.33 -7.72
CA SER A 24 25.45 -1.81 -7.03
C SER A 24 25.37 -3.31 -6.75
N LYS A 25 26.39 -4.03 -7.21
CA LYS A 25 26.63 -5.46 -7.02
C LYS A 25 27.07 -5.73 -5.57
N SER A 26 26.43 -6.68 -4.91
CA SER A 26 27.13 -7.69 -4.10
C SER A 26 26.16 -8.86 -3.90
N GLY A 27 26.64 -10.04 -4.28
CA GLY A 27 25.94 -11.29 -4.03
C GLY A 27 26.26 -11.77 -2.63
N GLU A 28 25.24 -12.11 -1.86
CA GLU A 28 25.33 -13.14 -0.85
C GLU A 28 23.93 -13.71 -0.61
N SER A 29 23.81 -15.00 -0.90
CA SER A 29 22.65 -15.84 -0.63
C SER A 29 22.47 -15.99 0.87
N LEU A 30 21.43 -15.38 1.41
CA LEU A 30 20.97 -15.61 2.78
C LEU A 30 19.71 -16.47 2.72
N ASP A 31 19.93 -17.76 2.51
CA ASP A 31 19.01 -18.80 2.93
C ASP A 31 19.17 -18.98 4.44
N LYS A 32 18.19 -18.50 5.22
CA LYS A 32 17.64 -19.20 6.40
C LYS A 32 16.59 -18.36 7.13
N GLU A 33 15.45 -19.01 7.34
CA GLU A 33 14.52 -18.80 8.45
C GLU A 33 13.89 -17.42 8.58
N THR A 34 13.07 -17.08 7.60
CA THR A 34 11.82 -16.36 7.86
C THR A 34 10.80 -17.03 6.96
N GLY A 35 9.76 -17.65 7.52
CA GLY A 35 8.72 -18.34 6.75
C GLY A 35 8.05 -17.36 5.80
N SER A 36 8.58 -17.25 4.57
CA SER A 36 8.04 -16.40 3.53
C SER A 36 6.64 -16.91 3.20
N SER A 37 5.61 -16.13 3.49
CA SER A 37 4.23 -16.41 3.06
C SER A 37 4.07 -16.40 1.53
N PHE A 38 5.07 -15.90 0.81
CA PHE A 38 5.12 -15.85 -0.63
C PHE A 38 5.50 -17.20 -1.23
N CYS A 39 4.65 -17.68 -2.13
CA CYS A 39 4.90 -18.89 -2.90
C CYS A 39 5.81 -18.58 -4.11
N PRO A 40 6.66 -19.54 -4.53
CA PRO A 40 7.47 -19.41 -5.74
C PRO A 40 6.62 -19.15 -6.99
N LEU A 41 7.25 -18.61 -8.04
CA LEU A 41 6.62 -18.47 -9.35
C LEU A 41 6.08 -19.81 -9.85
N ASP A 42 4.95 -19.76 -10.55
CA ASP A 42 4.21 -20.92 -11.06
C ASP A 42 3.74 -21.90 -9.97
N SER A 43 3.86 -21.55 -8.68
CA SER A 43 3.43 -22.38 -7.55
C SER A 43 2.20 -21.80 -6.87
N ILE A 44 1.19 -22.65 -6.65
CA ILE A 44 -0.04 -22.32 -5.91
C ILE A 44 -0.26 -23.39 -4.86
N PRO A 45 -0.50 -23.03 -3.58
CA PRO A 45 -0.84 -24.01 -2.55
C PRO A 45 -2.15 -24.75 -2.86
N ASP A 46 -2.21 -26.06 -2.57
CA ASP A 46 -3.38 -26.90 -2.87
C ASP A 46 -4.68 -26.37 -2.26
N TRP A 47 -4.61 -25.83 -1.04
CA TRP A 47 -5.75 -25.30 -0.30
C TRP A 47 -6.42 -24.10 -1.00
N VAL A 48 -5.71 -23.39 -1.89
CA VAL A 48 -6.28 -22.27 -2.66
C VAL A 48 -7.45 -22.75 -3.52
N LYS A 49 -7.34 -23.95 -4.11
CA LYS A 49 -8.37 -24.53 -4.96
C LYS A 49 -9.69 -24.76 -4.22
N GLU A 50 -9.63 -25.01 -2.92
CA GLU A 50 -10.81 -25.20 -2.05
C GLU A 50 -11.49 -23.88 -1.69
N LYS A 51 -10.76 -22.75 -1.75
CA LYS A 51 -11.25 -21.41 -1.38
C LYS A 51 -11.71 -20.57 -2.57
N THR A 52 -11.44 -21.00 -3.79
CA THR A 52 -11.68 -20.24 -5.02
C THR A 52 -12.60 -20.98 -5.97
N THR A 53 -13.36 -20.25 -6.78
CA THR A 53 -14.04 -20.85 -7.95
C THR A 53 -13.05 -21.21 -9.05
N GLN A 54 -13.46 -22.00 -10.05
CA GLN A 54 -12.59 -22.33 -11.19
C GLN A 54 -12.06 -21.07 -11.92
N LYS A 55 -12.92 -20.06 -12.13
CA LYS A 55 -12.51 -18.80 -12.78
C LYS A 55 -11.48 -18.04 -11.94
N GLU A 56 -11.72 -17.95 -10.63
CA GLU A 56 -10.82 -17.30 -9.67
C GLU A 56 -9.45 -18.02 -9.61
N TYR A 57 -9.46 -19.36 -9.61
CA TYR A 57 -8.24 -20.17 -9.59
C TYR A 57 -7.38 -19.97 -10.84
N GLU A 58 -7.98 -19.93 -12.03
CA GLU A 58 -7.24 -19.65 -13.28
C GLU A 58 -6.61 -18.26 -13.27
N LEU A 59 -7.25 -17.28 -12.65
CA LEU A 59 -6.67 -15.95 -12.49
C LEU A 59 -5.49 -15.96 -11.50
N TRP A 60 -5.58 -16.70 -10.40
CA TRP A 60 -4.45 -16.92 -9.49
C TRP A 60 -3.26 -17.62 -10.16
N LYS A 61 -3.55 -18.57 -11.04
CA LYS A 61 -2.55 -19.26 -11.87
C LYS A 61 -1.95 -18.35 -12.93
N LYS A 62 -2.72 -17.40 -13.45
CA LYS A 62 -2.21 -16.34 -14.33
C LYS A 62 -1.26 -15.44 -13.55
N ALA A 63 -1.65 -14.99 -12.36
CA ALA A 63 -0.84 -14.11 -11.52
C ALA A 63 0.46 -14.78 -11.06
N SER A 64 0.44 -16.06 -10.65
CA SER A 64 1.64 -16.77 -10.18
C SER A 64 2.74 -16.93 -11.23
N ARG A 65 2.41 -16.81 -12.52
CA ARG A 65 3.41 -16.78 -13.60
C ARG A 65 4.29 -15.54 -13.53
N TYR A 66 3.73 -14.42 -13.08
CA TYR A 66 4.37 -13.12 -13.07
C TYR A 66 4.87 -12.71 -11.69
N TYR A 67 4.21 -13.19 -10.63
CA TYR A 67 4.42 -12.76 -9.26
C TYR A 67 4.67 -13.91 -8.28
N GLN A 68 5.52 -13.68 -7.29
CA GLN A 68 5.51 -14.50 -6.08
C GLN A 68 4.36 -14.05 -5.18
N VAL A 69 3.39 -14.92 -4.93
CA VAL A 69 2.10 -14.54 -4.34
C VAL A 69 1.98 -14.98 -2.89
N ASP A 70 1.55 -14.07 -2.02
CA ASP A 70 1.04 -14.40 -0.69
C ASP A 70 -0.49 -14.64 -0.76
N TYR A 71 -0.89 -15.91 -0.61
CA TYR A 71 -2.28 -16.32 -0.71
C TYR A 71 -3.09 -16.10 0.58
N SER A 72 -2.48 -15.67 1.69
CA SER A 72 -3.13 -15.54 3.01
C SER A 72 -4.42 -14.73 3.00
N VAL A 73 -4.61 -13.83 2.02
CA VAL A 73 -5.87 -13.09 1.80
C VAL A 73 -7.09 -14.01 1.63
N LEU A 74 -6.91 -15.20 1.05
CA LEU A 74 -7.97 -16.20 0.82
C LEU A 74 -8.37 -16.96 2.09
N GLN A 75 -7.58 -16.84 3.16
CA GLN A 75 -7.92 -17.39 4.47
C GLN A 75 -8.78 -16.44 5.30
N LYS A 76 -8.97 -15.19 4.84
CA LYS A 76 -9.77 -14.17 5.52
C LYS A 76 -11.23 -14.25 5.06
N ASP A 77 -12.15 -13.90 5.96
CA ASP A 77 -13.58 -13.77 5.62
C ASP A 77 -13.81 -12.47 4.85
N LEU A 78 -13.95 -12.58 3.53
CA LEU A 78 -14.17 -11.44 2.64
C LEU A 78 -15.65 -11.18 2.40
N SER A 79 -16.07 -9.92 2.52
CA SER A 79 -17.40 -9.51 2.04
C SER A 79 -17.50 -9.67 0.52
N LYS A 80 -18.74 -9.75 -0.01
CA LYS A 80 -18.96 -9.83 -1.47
C LYS A 80 -18.27 -8.69 -2.22
N ASP A 81 -18.32 -7.49 -1.67
CA ASP A 81 -17.64 -6.34 -2.27
C ASP A 81 -16.12 -6.51 -2.17
N GLN A 82 -15.54 -6.84 -1.01
CA GLN A 82 -14.09 -7.06 -0.90
C GLN A 82 -13.59 -8.13 -1.88
N LYS A 83 -14.35 -9.22 -2.02
CA LYS A 83 -14.04 -10.30 -2.97
C LYS A 83 -14.10 -9.82 -4.42
N ARG A 84 -15.13 -9.06 -4.82
CA ARG A 84 -15.23 -8.48 -6.16
C ARG A 84 -14.01 -7.62 -6.49
N ARG A 85 -13.67 -6.71 -5.57
CA ARG A 85 -12.56 -5.77 -5.69
C ARG A 85 -11.22 -6.50 -5.80
N LEU A 86 -11.07 -7.60 -5.07
CA LEU A 86 -9.90 -8.48 -5.16
C LEU A 86 -9.63 -8.97 -6.55
N TYR A 87 -10.65 -9.53 -7.17
CA TYR A 87 -10.50 -10.09 -8.49
C TYR A 87 -10.40 -9.03 -9.58
N GLU A 88 -11.09 -7.89 -9.45
CA GLU A 88 -10.92 -6.74 -10.37
C GLU A 88 -9.47 -6.22 -10.39
N SER A 89 -8.86 -6.00 -9.22
CA SER A 89 -7.46 -5.54 -9.14
C SER A 89 -6.47 -6.59 -9.63
N LEU A 90 -6.75 -7.88 -9.38
CA LEU A 90 -5.90 -8.97 -9.86
C LEU A 90 -5.97 -9.13 -11.39
N GLU A 91 -7.16 -8.99 -11.98
CA GLU A 91 -7.35 -8.97 -13.45
C GLU A 91 -6.55 -7.82 -14.07
N GLU A 92 -6.69 -6.59 -13.55
CA GLU A 92 -5.97 -5.41 -14.06
C GLU A 92 -4.44 -5.57 -13.96
N ALA A 93 -3.94 -6.11 -12.84
CA ALA A 93 -2.52 -6.38 -12.67
C ALA A 93 -2.00 -7.41 -13.70
N CYS A 94 -2.76 -8.49 -13.92
CA CYS A 94 -2.41 -9.50 -14.91
C CYS A 94 -2.42 -8.95 -16.34
N GLU A 95 -3.41 -8.12 -16.71
CA GLU A 95 -3.50 -7.50 -18.04
C GLU A 95 -2.30 -6.58 -18.32
N LYS A 96 -1.89 -5.77 -17.33
CA LYS A 96 -0.72 -4.90 -17.47
C LYS A 96 0.57 -5.68 -17.73
N MET A 97 0.74 -6.83 -17.06
CA MET A 97 1.92 -7.67 -17.26
C MET A 97 1.93 -8.39 -18.61
N GLU A 98 0.77 -8.73 -19.15
CA GLU A 98 0.67 -9.27 -20.52
C GLU A 98 1.10 -8.26 -21.58
N VAL A 99 0.81 -6.97 -21.37
CA VAL A 99 1.17 -5.90 -22.30
C VAL A 99 2.65 -5.49 -22.17
N CYS A 100 3.17 -5.40 -20.94
CA CYS A 100 4.54 -4.92 -20.68
C CYS A 100 5.63 -6.01 -20.75
N GLY A 101 5.24 -7.30 -20.63
CA GLY A 101 6.18 -8.42 -20.53
C GLY A 101 6.94 -8.47 -19.19
N LYS A 102 7.59 -9.60 -18.89
CA LYS A 102 8.48 -9.73 -17.72
C LYS A 102 9.72 -8.85 -17.94
N GLN A 103 10.02 -7.95 -17.00
CA GLN A 103 11.36 -7.36 -16.93
C GLN A 103 12.33 -8.41 -16.37
N GLU A 104 13.33 -8.81 -17.17
CA GLU A 104 14.35 -9.78 -16.73
C GLU A 104 15.08 -9.25 -15.48
N GLY A 105 15.09 -10.06 -14.40
CA GLY A 105 15.89 -9.81 -13.21
C GLY A 105 15.16 -9.20 -12.00
N VAL A 106 13.84 -9.03 -12.03
CA VAL A 106 13.05 -8.57 -10.87
C VAL A 106 12.03 -9.63 -10.47
N ASP A 107 12.26 -10.27 -9.32
CA ASP A 107 11.21 -11.04 -8.63
C ASP A 107 10.21 -10.03 -8.05
N GLU A 108 9.08 -9.84 -8.73
CA GLU A 108 7.99 -9.01 -8.23
C GLU A 108 7.15 -9.84 -7.26
N MET A 109 7.10 -9.39 -6.00
CA MET A 109 6.28 -9.99 -4.96
C MET A 109 4.92 -9.32 -4.95
N LEU A 110 3.85 -10.12 -4.93
CA LEU A 110 2.47 -9.64 -4.86
C LEU A 110 1.86 -10.03 -3.52
N THR A 111 1.49 -9.01 -2.75
CA THR A 111 0.71 -9.20 -1.52
C THR A 111 -0.59 -8.41 -1.60
N PHE A 112 -1.62 -8.93 -0.95
CA PHE A 112 -2.93 -8.31 -0.87
C PHE A 112 -3.17 -7.86 0.55
N ALA A 113 -3.17 -6.55 0.72
CA ALA A 113 -3.67 -5.97 1.95
C ALA A 113 -5.18 -5.77 1.79
N LEU A 114 -5.98 -6.45 2.62
CA LEU A 114 -7.38 -6.04 2.77
C LEU A 114 -7.38 -4.56 3.16
N PRO A 115 -8.28 -3.73 2.60
CA PRO A 115 -8.37 -2.35 3.00
C PRO A 115 -8.50 -2.34 4.52
N ALA A 116 -7.48 -1.78 5.20
CA ALA A 116 -7.55 -1.62 6.63
C ALA A 116 -8.88 -0.95 6.96
N PRO A 117 -9.53 -1.31 8.08
CA PRO A 117 -10.66 -0.57 8.58
C PRO A 117 -10.30 0.92 8.52
N ILE A 118 -11.11 1.72 7.81
CA ILE A 118 -10.84 3.13 7.62
C ILE A 118 -10.84 3.76 9.01
N ASP A 119 -9.68 4.25 9.42
CA ASP A 119 -9.52 4.96 10.66
C ASP A 119 -10.06 6.38 10.45
N SER A 120 -11.32 6.57 10.83
CA SER A 120 -12.00 7.87 10.76
C SER A 120 -11.64 8.78 11.94
N THR A 121 -10.79 8.34 12.86
CA THR A 121 -10.39 9.13 14.04
C THR A 121 -9.16 10.01 13.78
N ILE A 122 -8.51 9.82 12.63
CA ILE A 122 -7.33 10.59 12.24
C ILE A 122 -7.73 12.04 11.99
N VAL A 123 -7.06 12.94 12.71
CA VAL A 123 -7.18 14.38 12.50
C VAL A 123 -6.19 14.81 11.42
N TRP A 124 -6.72 15.34 10.32
CA TRP A 124 -5.94 15.86 9.19
C TRP A 124 -5.81 17.37 9.25
N ASN A 125 -4.60 17.86 9.01
CA ASN A 125 -4.29 19.28 9.00
C ASN A 125 -3.80 19.71 7.62
N THR A 126 -4.38 20.77 7.07
CA THR A 126 -3.86 21.40 5.85
C THR A 126 -2.75 22.37 6.23
N CYS A 127 -1.49 21.95 6.09
CA CYS A 127 -0.32 22.77 6.42
C CYS A 127 -0.05 23.89 5.41
N SER A 128 -0.48 23.69 4.16
CA SER A 128 -0.29 24.69 3.10
C SER A 128 -1.44 24.60 2.11
N TYR A 129 -1.98 25.76 1.76
CA TYR A 129 -3.05 25.90 0.78
C TYR A 129 -2.69 27.04 -0.17
N VAL A 130 -2.61 26.74 -1.46
CA VAL A 130 -2.36 27.74 -2.50
C VAL A 130 -3.49 27.64 -3.51
N LYS A 131 -4.31 28.68 -3.59
CA LYS A 131 -5.32 28.82 -4.63
C LYS A 131 -4.63 29.21 -5.93
N ILE A 132 -4.68 28.33 -6.92
CA ILE A 132 -4.13 28.58 -8.27
C ILE A 132 -5.20 29.26 -9.13
N ASP A 133 -6.45 28.80 -9.01
CA ASP A 133 -7.63 29.38 -9.66
C ASP A 133 -8.90 29.10 -8.80
N GLU A 134 -10.08 29.55 -9.23
CA GLU A 134 -11.38 29.28 -8.61
C GLU A 134 -11.63 27.79 -8.35
N ASN A 135 -11.19 26.93 -9.26
CA ASN A 135 -11.39 25.49 -9.18
C ASN A 135 -10.12 24.70 -8.86
N LEU A 136 -8.94 25.32 -8.93
CA LEU A 136 -7.66 24.61 -8.81
C LEU A 136 -6.90 25.05 -7.55
N SER A 137 -6.56 24.09 -6.69
CA SER A 137 -5.82 24.35 -5.46
C SER A 137 -4.70 23.35 -5.25
N PHE A 138 -3.54 23.83 -4.82
CA PHE A 138 -2.48 22.99 -4.28
C PHE A 138 -2.65 22.90 -2.76
N ARG A 139 -2.50 21.69 -2.23
CA ARG A 139 -2.65 21.40 -0.81
C ARG A 139 -1.52 20.51 -0.32
N LYS A 140 -1.01 20.85 0.87
CA LYS A 140 -0.16 19.98 1.67
C LYS A 140 -0.95 19.60 2.91
N ILE A 141 -1.27 18.31 3.05
CA ILE A 141 -2.10 17.78 4.13
C ILE A 141 -1.27 16.78 4.93
N GLU A 142 -1.31 16.85 6.26
CA GLU A 142 -0.64 15.87 7.12
C GLU A 142 -1.56 15.35 8.22
N GLY A 143 -1.28 14.14 8.70
CA GLY A 143 -2.03 13.49 9.78
C GLY A 143 -1.17 12.47 10.49
N ILE A 144 -1.38 12.32 11.81
CA ILE A 144 -0.75 11.24 12.58
C ILE A 144 -1.60 9.99 12.43
N VAL A 145 -1.05 8.96 11.80
CA VAL A 145 -1.79 7.77 11.38
C VAL A 145 -1.65 6.61 12.37
N PHE A 146 -0.61 6.65 13.19
CA PHE A 146 -0.32 5.61 14.18
C PHE A 146 0.44 6.18 15.37
N HIS A 147 0.08 5.73 16.57
CA HIS A 147 0.83 5.91 17.82
C HIS A 147 1.14 4.52 18.36
N SER A 148 2.31 4.35 18.97
CA SER A 148 2.57 3.12 19.70
C SER A 148 1.61 2.96 20.88
N LYS A 149 1.19 1.71 21.15
CA LYS A 149 0.28 1.38 22.26
C LYS A 149 0.90 1.66 23.62
N ASP A 150 2.17 1.28 23.76
CA ASP A 150 2.89 1.36 25.03
C ASP A 150 3.62 2.70 25.20
N TYR A 151 3.86 3.42 24.10
CA TYR A 151 4.51 4.72 24.13
C TYR A 151 3.91 5.71 23.12
N PRO A 152 2.80 6.39 23.45
CA PRO A 152 2.04 7.23 22.51
C PRO A 152 2.80 8.42 21.89
N GLU A 153 3.95 8.78 22.47
CA GLU A 153 4.84 9.81 21.92
C GLU A 153 5.65 9.31 20.70
N ALA A 154 5.79 8.00 20.50
CA ALA A 154 6.31 7.42 19.28
C ALA A 154 5.20 7.31 18.23
N GLN A 155 5.36 8.03 17.11
CA GLN A 155 4.28 8.26 16.16
C GLN A 155 4.73 8.08 14.71
N VAL A 156 3.77 7.78 13.84
CA VAL A 156 3.93 7.79 12.39
C VAL A 156 3.05 8.89 11.81
N LYS A 157 3.66 9.76 11.00
CA LYS A 157 2.99 10.84 10.30
C LYS A 157 2.99 10.58 8.80
N VAL A 158 1.86 10.85 8.17
CA VAL A 158 1.72 10.86 6.72
C VAL A 158 1.56 12.29 6.23
N ILE A 159 2.22 12.61 5.12
CA ILE A 159 2.12 13.90 4.44
C ILE A 159 1.80 13.65 2.97
N VAL A 160 0.79 14.37 2.47
CA VAL A 160 0.35 14.29 1.08
C VAL A 160 0.38 15.69 0.47
N TRP A 161 1.00 15.80 -0.71
CA TRP A 161 0.98 17.00 -1.54
C TRP A 161 0.17 16.70 -2.77
N CYS A 162 -0.92 17.45 -2.98
CA CYS A 162 -1.82 17.21 -4.08
C CYS A 162 -2.33 18.49 -4.73
N VAL A 163 -2.69 18.39 -6.00
CA VAL A 163 -3.47 19.41 -6.72
C VAL A 163 -4.89 18.90 -6.85
N TYR A 164 -5.84 19.65 -6.32
CA TYR A 164 -7.26 19.36 -6.42
C TYR A 164 -7.93 20.29 -7.44
N ASP A 165 -8.55 19.70 -8.46
CA ASP A 165 -9.40 20.36 -9.45
C ASP A 165 -10.87 20.05 -9.11
N LYS A 166 -11.54 21.05 -8.55
CA LYS A 166 -12.94 20.99 -8.14
C LYS A 166 -13.89 20.86 -9.35
N ALA A 167 -13.55 21.44 -10.50
CA ALA A 167 -14.42 21.41 -11.67
C ALA A 167 -14.47 20.02 -12.30
N LYS A 168 -13.34 19.31 -12.29
CA LYS A 168 -13.23 17.93 -12.81
C LYS A 168 -13.46 16.87 -11.74
N ASN A 169 -13.64 17.29 -10.49
CA ASN A 169 -13.66 16.42 -9.33
C ASN A 169 -12.47 15.44 -9.37
N SER A 170 -11.25 15.95 -9.56
CA SER A 170 -10.04 15.13 -9.75
C SER A 170 -8.91 15.62 -8.86
N VAL A 171 -8.11 14.68 -8.34
CA VAL A 171 -6.90 14.99 -7.58
C VAL A 171 -5.68 14.37 -8.26
N GLN A 172 -4.64 15.18 -8.39
CA GLN A 172 -3.31 14.72 -8.74
C GLN A 172 -2.43 14.72 -7.49
N VAL A 173 -1.97 13.54 -7.06
CA VAL A 173 -0.98 13.43 -5.99
C VAL A 173 0.40 13.73 -6.59
N ILE A 174 1.05 14.80 -6.11
CA ILE A 174 2.39 15.20 -6.53
C ILE A 174 3.44 14.41 -5.76
N LYS A 175 3.22 14.28 -4.46
CA LYS A 175 4.11 13.59 -3.53
C LYS A 175 3.29 13.02 -2.39
N GLU A 176 3.75 11.89 -1.88
CA GLU A 176 3.32 11.29 -0.64
C GLU A 176 4.56 10.89 0.18
N ASP A 177 4.45 10.96 1.50
CA ASP A 177 5.57 10.67 2.39
C ASP A 177 5.07 10.11 3.71
N MET A 178 5.82 9.15 4.26
CA MET A 178 5.57 8.53 5.55
C MET A 178 6.81 8.72 6.40
N GLN A 179 6.64 9.43 7.51
CA GLN A 179 7.74 9.89 8.33
C GLN A 179 7.51 9.52 9.79
N LYS A 180 8.61 9.29 10.49
CA LYS A 180 8.61 9.21 11.95
C LYS A 180 8.22 10.56 12.56
N ALA A 181 7.50 10.53 13.66
CA ALA A 181 7.09 11.71 14.42
C ALA A 181 7.24 11.49 15.93
N GLY A 182 7.24 12.59 16.69
CA GLY A 182 7.46 12.57 18.13
C GLY A 182 8.81 11.94 18.49
N GLN A 183 8.80 11.00 19.44
CA GLN A 183 9.99 10.31 19.95
C GLN A 183 10.39 9.05 19.15
N ALA A 184 9.79 8.82 17.99
CA ALA A 184 10.16 7.70 17.13
C ALA A 184 11.58 7.83 16.55
N ILE A 185 12.31 6.72 16.54
CA ILE A 185 13.67 6.61 16.00
C ILE A 185 13.62 6.45 14.49
N GLU A 186 12.76 5.56 14.01
CA GLU A 186 12.69 5.17 12.60
C GLU A 186 11.29 4.64 12.26
N VAL A 187 10.88 4.84 11.01
CA VAL A 187 9.73 4.15 10.45
C VAL A 187 10.16 3.50 9.13
N ASN A 188 9.91 2.20 9.00
CA ASN A 188 10.22 1.43 7.82
C ASN A 188 8.93 0.86 7.24
N GLY A 189 8.65 1.13 5.97
CA GLY A 189 7.47 0.58 5.34
C GLY A 189 7.07 1.30 4.06
N SER A 190 5.80 1.15 3.70
CA SER A 190 5.23 1.67 2.47
C SER A 190 3.97 2.47 2.77
N HIS A 191 3.75 3.50 1.97
CA HIS A 191 2.57 4.34 2.00
C HIS A 191 2.11 4.57 0.57
N THR A 192 0.79 4.62 0.38
CA THR A 192 0.14 4.86 -0.92
C THR A 192 -1.10 5.70 -0.73
N VAL A 193 -1.35 6.62 -1.65
CA VAL A 193 -2.53 7.48 -1.70
C VAL A 193 -3.20 7.35 -3.06
N GLY A 194 -4.52 7.28 -3.05
CA GLY A 194 -5.35 7.32 -4.23
C GLY A 194 -6.50 8.32 -4.07
N TYR A 195 -7.24 8.50 -5.16
CA TYR A 195 -8.37 9.41 -5.20
C TYR A 195 -9.62 8.71 -5.75
N ASP A 196 -10.69 8.72 -4.96
CA ASP A 196 -11.98 8.15 -5.30
C ASP A 196 -12.86 9.25 -5.90
N SER A 197 -12.85 9.35 -7.23
CA SER A 197 -13.61 10.37 -7.97
C SER A 197 -15.12 10.19 -7.91
N ALA A 198 -15.61 9.01 -7.54
CA ALA A 198 -17.05 8.79 -7.37
C ALA A 198 -17.56 9.44 -6.08
N ASN A 199 -16.72 9.45 -5.03
CA ASN A 199 -17.07 9.98 -3.72
C ASN A 199 -16.34 11.29 -3.36
N GLY A 200 -15.48 11.80 -4.24
CA GLY A 200 -14.77 13.08 -4.06
C GLY A 200 -13.76 13.07 -2.91
N ARG A 201 -13.12 11.93 -2.62
CA ARG A 201 -12.27 11.76 -1.43
C ARG A 201 -10.89 11.21 -1.77
N LEU A 202 -9.87 11.74 -1.10
CA LEU A 202 -8.59 11.08 -1.02
C LEU A 202 -8.67 9.92 -0.03
N TYR A 203 -8.03 8.81 -0.38
CA TYR A 203 -7.84 7.68 0.51
C TYR A 203 -6.38 7.27 0.50
N GLY A 204 -5.91 6.66 1.58
CA GLY A 204 -4.56 6.13 1.63
C GLY A 204 -4.45 4.95 2.57
N SER A 205 -3.36 4.24 2.43
CA SER A 205 -2.97 3.23 3.40
C SER A 205 -1.46 3.20 3.58
N CYS A 206 -1.06 2.89 4.79
CA CYS A 206 0.34 2.71 5.16
C CYS A 206 0.50 1.47 6.01
N GLY A 207 1.65 0.82 5.88
CA GLY A 207 2.04 -0.30 6.73
C GLY A 207 3.54 -0.41 6.84
N GLY A 208 4.01 -0.89 7.98
CA GLY A 208 5.43 -0.94 8.30
C GLY A 208 5.70 -1.23 9.77
N SER A 209 6.92 -0.97 10.18
CA SER A 209 7.40 -1.09 11.56
C SER A 209 7.84 0.27 12.09
N LEU A 210 7.36 0.63 13.27
CA LEU A 210 7.76 1.82 14.02
C LEU A 210 8.76 1.42 15.09
N VAL A 211 9.92 2.07 15.11
CA VAL A 211 11.00 1.81 16.04
C VAL A 211 11.16 2.97 17.02
N TYR A 212 11.26 2.68 18.31
CA TYR A 212 11.39 3.68 19.38
C TYR A 212 12.10 3.14 20.63
N TRP A 213 12.54 4.04 21.50
CA TRP A 213 12.95 3.71 22.86
C TRP A 213 11.75 3.91 23.79
N ASP A 214 11.44 2.93 24.62
CA ASP A 214 10.42 3.09 25.65
C ASP A 214 10.91 3.90 26.86
N GLU A 215 10.05 4.09 27.86
CA GLU A 215 10.38 4.83 29.10
C GLU A 215 11.57 4.24 29.88
N HIS A 216 11.83 2.93 29.70
CA HIS A 216 12.93 2.23 30.33
C HIS A 216 14.20 2.24 29.47
N LYS A 217 14.20 2.97 28.34
CA LYS A 217 15.26 2.99 27.33
C LYS A 217 15.53 1.61 26.73
N ALA A 218 14.51 0.75 26.69
CA ALA A 218 14.58 -0.50 25.93
C ALA A 218 14.13 -0.25 24.48
N TYR A 219 14.78 -0.94 23.55
CA TYR A 219 14.51 -0.82 22.12
C TYR A 219 13.25 -1.60 21.77
N GLN A 220 12.27 -0.93 21.18
CA GLN A 220 11.00 -1.53 20.78
C GLN A 220 10.77 -1.34 19.28
N SER A 221 10.04 -2.31 18.71
CA SER A 221 9.56 -2.26 17.33
C SER A 221 8.10 -2.72 17.30
N GLU A 222 7.22 -1.88 16.77
CA GLU A 222 5.79 -2.19 16.65
C GLU A 222 5.35 -2.14 15.18
N ASP A 223 4.78 -3.24 14.70
CA ASP A 223 4.21 -3.32 13.36
C ASP A 223 2.83 -2.65 13.33
N PHE A 224 2.58 -1.88 12.28
CA PHE A 224 1.32 -1.19 12.07
C PHE A 224 0.81 -1.37 10.64
N TYR A 225 -0.50 -1.33 10.50
CA TYR A 225 -1.19 -1.25 9.22
C TYR A 225 -2.44 -0.39 9.39
N LYS A 226 -2.56 0.65 8.57
CA LYS A 226 -3.59 1.69 8.69
C LYS A 226 -4.12 2.07 7.32
N GLY A 227 -5.44 2.25 7.25
CA GLY A 227 -6.16 2.76 6.09
C GLY A 227 -6.98 3.97 6.52
N TYR A 228 -7.10 4.98 5.68
CA TYR A 228 -7.72 6.25 6.05
C TYR A 228 -8.26 7.01 4.85
N ASN A 229 -9.14 7.97 5.13
CA ASN A 229 -9.57 8.98 4.17
C ASN A 229 -8.97 10.33 4.56
N ILE A 230 -8.56 11.10 3.56
CA ILE A 230 -8.05 12.47 3.73
C ILE A 230 -9.12 13.43 3.22
N PRO A 231 -9.66 14.32 4.07
CA PRO A 231 -10.64 15.31 3.62
C PRO A 231 -10.01 16.34 2.67
N LEU A 232 -10.77 16.72 1.65
CA LEU A 232 -10.42 17.76 0.67
C LEU A 232 -11.29 19.01 0.82
N GLU A 233 -12.05 19.13 1.90
CA GLU A 233 -12.86 20.31 2.24
C GLU A 233 -12.24 21.08 3.41
#